data_AF-A0AB39JV47-F1
#
_entry.id   AF-A0AB39JV47-F1
#
_cell.length_a   1.000
_cell.length_b   1.000
_cell.length_c   1.000
_cell.angle_alpha   90.00
_cell.angle_beta   90.00
_cell.angle_gamma   90.00
#
_symmetry.space_group_name_H-M   'P 1'
#
loop_
_entity.id
_entity.type
_entity.pdbx_description
1 polymer ?
#
loop_
_entity_poly.entity_id
_entity_poly.type
_entity_poly.pdbx_seq_one_letter_code
_entity_poly.pdbx_strand_id
1 'polypeptide(L)'
;MNVKANPFNSFAFVSMAALAISGGSLVACQLQPAMQEQEHVSFFTPKTQPSTYGVLTAKITGDHSGIAVVKIDSFRVNVSFDFEAHADSYGVPGSEFTAVDITQLTVNEITDINGKSYNDFTEHEDIRNINAILKGFIERNKLVEA
;
A
#
# COMPACT_ATOMS: atom_id res chain seq x y z
N MET A 1 -31.49 14.22 -39.00
CA MET A 1 -30.61 13.04 -38.74
C MET A 1 -29.32 13.57 -38.14
N ASN A 2 -28.70 12.94 -37.14
CA ASN A 2 -29.04 11.71 -36.43
C ASN A 2 -28.83 11.88 -34.90
N VAL A 3 -29.44 11.02 -34.08
CA VAL A 3 -29.47 11.12 -32.60
C VAL A 3 -28.43 10.23 -31.89
N LYS A 4 -28.08 10.61 -30.65
CA LYS A 4 -27.67 9.76 -29.50
C LYS A 4 -27.27 10.67 -28.30
N ALA A 5 -27.46 10.33 -27.03
CA ALA A 5 -28.41 9.43 -26.34
C ALA A 5 -28.38 9.74 -24.82
N ASN A 6 -29.43 9.37 -24.07
CA ASN A 6 -29.47 9.49 -22.60
C ASN A 6 -28.72 8.29 -21.93
N PRO A 7 -28.59 8.30 -20.58
CA PRO A 7 -29.52 7.45 -19.81
C PRO A 7 -30.08 8.10 -18.52
N PHE A 8 -30.97 7.36 -17.83
CA PHE A 8 -31.69 7.72 -16.59
C PHE A 8 -31.45 6.67 -15.49
N ASN A 9 -31.66 7.03 -14.21
CA ASN A 9 -32.41 6.28 -13.15
C ASN A 9 -31.94 6.65 -11.72
N SER A 10 -32.65 6.45 -10.59
CA SER A 10 -34.11 6.41 -10.23
C SER A 10 -34.20 6.20 -8.68
N PHE A 11 -35.29 5.62 -8.16
CA PHE A 11 -35.54 5.07 -6.80
C PHE A 11 -36.24 5.96 -5.75
N ALA A 12 -37.07 5.30 -4.91
CA ALA A 12 -38.39 5.78 -4.47
C ALA A 12 -38.77 5.38 -3.03
N PHE A 13 -39.80 6.01 -2.45
CA PHE A 13 -40.64 5.46 -1.36
C PHE A 13 -42.05 6.08 -1.33
N VAL A 14 -43.01 5.41 -0.66
CA VAL A 14 -44.44 5.79 -0.57
C VAL A 14 -44.95 5.61 0.86
N SER A 15 -45.80 6.53 1.33
CA SER A 15 -46.67 6.38 2.50
C SER A 15 -47.93 7.24 2.32
N MET A 16 -49.07 6.87 2.91
CA MET A 16 -50.37 7.50 2.65
C MET A 16 -51.31 7.41 3.86
N ALA A 17 -51.93 8.53 4.26
CA ALA A 17 -52.94 8.56 5.31
C ALA A 17 -53.92 9.74 5.19
N ALA A 18 -55.21 9.43 5.35
CA ALA A 18 -56.36 10.32 5.66
C ALA A 18 -56.80 11.40 4.62
N LEU A 19 -58.08 11.78 4.73
CA LEU A 19 -58.84 12.69 3.87
C LEU A 19 -59.57 13.74 4.73
N ALA A 20 -59.66 15.01 4.31
CA ALA A 20 -60.86 15.86 4.46
C ALA A 20 -60.73 17.28 3.82
N ILE A 21 -61.20 17.41 2.58
CA ILE A 21 -61.93 18.53 1.92
C ILE A 21 -61.72 20.02 2.37
N SER A 22 -61.56 20.87 1.34
CA SER A 22 -61.90 22.32 1.25
C SER A 22 -60.86 23.36 1.72
N GLY A 23 -60.79 24.51 1.02
CA GLY A 23 -60.20 25.73 1.57
C GLY A 23 -59.03 26.42 0.84
N GLY A 24 -58.58 25.95 -0.33
CA GLY A 24 -57.67 26.71 -1.21
C GLY A 24 -56.16 26.62 -0.92
N SER A 25 -55.40 27.52 -1.56
CA SER A 25 -53.92 27.61 -1.63
C SER A 25 -53.17 26.52 -2.45
N LEU A 26 -52.42 27.02 -3.44
CA LEU A 26 -51.20 26.51 -4.09
C LEU A 26 -51.11 25.02 -4.53
N VAL A 27 -50.95 24.81 -5.85
CA VAL A 27 -50.68 23.51 -6.46
C VAL A 27 -49.24 23.07 -6.20
N ALA A 28 -49.06 21.98 -5.45
CA ALA A 28 -47.78 21.30 -5.28
C ALA A 28 -47.81 19.93 -5.98
N CYS A 29 -47.15 19.83 -7.15
CA CYS A 29 -47.03 18.57 -7.88
C CYS A 29 -46.20 17.56 -7.08
N GLN A 30 -46.84 16.48 -6.64
CA GLN A 30 -46.16 15.36 -5.98
C GLN A 30 -45.38 14.55 -7.02
N LEU A 31 -44.11 14.26 -6.72
CA LEU A 31 -43.22 13.51 -7.62
C LEU A 31 -42.99 12.10 -7.05
N GLN A 32 -43.70 11.08 -7.54
CA GLN A 32 -43.27 9.70 -7.33
C GLN A 32 -41.94 9.46 -8.07
N PRO A 33 -40.86 9.06 -7.39
CA PRO A 33 -39.71 8.53 -8.07
C PRO A 33 -40.04 7.13 -8.61
N ALA A 34 -39.52 6.78 -9.78
CA ALA A 34 -39.63 5.40 -10.29
C ALA A 34 -38.87 4.44 -9.37
N MET A 35 -39.22 3.14 -9.38
CA MET A 35 -38.40 2.13 -8.71
C MET A 35 -36.95 2.18 -9.18
N GLN A 36 -36.09 1.75 -8.22
CA GLN A 36 -33.41 0.87 -7.70
C GLN A 36 -32.83 -0.59 -7.97
N GLU A 37 -32.40 -0.79 -9.22
CA GLU A 37 -31.81 -2.01 -9.72
C GLU A 37 -30.41 -1.99 -9.14
N GLN A 38 -30.23 -2.76 -8.07
CA GLN A 38 -29.05 -2.66 -7.23
C GLN A 38 -27.82 -3.04 -8.05
N GLU A 39 -27.09 -2.03 -8.53
CA GLU A 39 -25.77 -2.23 -9.13
C GLU A 39 -24.93 -3.02 -8.13
N HIS A 40 -24.60 -4.26 -8.49
CA HIS A 40 -23.84 -5.15 -7.62
C HIS A 40 -22.37 -4.71 -7.63
N VAL A 41 -22.08 -3.68 -6.83
CA VAL A 41 -20.75 -3.11 -6.64
C VAL A 41 -19.80 -4.20 -6.19
N SER A 42 -19.04 -4.73 -7.15
CA SER A 42 -18.12 -5.84 -6.91
C SER A 42 -16.83 -5.29 -6.31
N PHE A 43 -16.83 -5.12 -4.99
CA PHE A 43 -15.67 -4.69 -4.24
C PHE A 43 -14.51 -5.65 -4.48
N PHE A 44 -13.35 -5.11 -4.88
CA PHE A 44 -12.13 -5.90 -5.05
C PHE A 44 -11.60 -6.30 -3.66
N THR A 45 -11.79 -7.57 -3.31
CA THR A 45 -11.11 -8.18 -2.16
C THR A 45 -9.85 -8.91 -2.68
N PRO A 46 -8.63 -8.50 -2.30
CA PRO A 46 -7.43 -9.24 -2.65
C PRO A 46 -7.48 -10.65 -2.03
N LYS A 47 -7.09 -11.67 -2.80
CA LYS A 47 -7.13 -13.08 -2.37
C LYS A 47 -5.99 -13.47 -1.42
N THR A 48 -5.00 -12.61 -1.26
CA THR A 48 -3.82 -12.78 -0.40
C THR A 48 -3.70 -11.58 0.54
N GLN A 49 -3.27 -11.84 1.77
CA GLN A 49 -2.89 -10.78 2.70
C GLN A 49 -1.47 -10.30 2.34
N PRO A 50 -1.21 -8.98 2.24
CA PRO A 50 0.15 -8.49 2.07
C PRO A 50 1.01 -8.76 3.31
N SER A 51 2.23 -9.26 3.10
CA SER A 51 3.22 -9.43 4.17
C SER A 51 3.75 -8.09 4.71
N THR A 52 4.10 -8.09 5.98
CA THR A 52 4.64 -6.93 6.71
C THR A 52 6.16 -7.02 6.83
N TYR A 53 6.85 -6.09 6.19
CA TYR A 53 8.32 -6.01 6.17
C TYR A 53 8.85 -4.95 7.16
N GLY A 54 10.02 -5.17 7.75
CA GLY A 54 10.70 -4.14 8.53
C GLY A 54 12.12 -4.52 8.94
N VAL A 55 13.07 -3.59 8.84
CA VAL A 55 14.46 -3.80 9.26
C VAL A 55 14.52 -3.82 10.79
N LEU A 56 15.04 -4.90 11.39
CA LEU A 56 15.27 -4.99 12.83
C LEU A 56 16.65 -4.44 13.21
N THR A 57 17.65 -4.69 12.38
CA THR A 57 18.98 -4.08 12.45
C THR A 57 19.66 -4.18 11.09
N ALA A 58 20.53 -3.22 10.77
CA ALA A 58 21.46 -3.27 9.65
C ALA A 58 22.81 -2.70 10.11
N LYS A 59 23.90 -3.25 9.58
CA LYS A 59 25.27 -2.83 9.88
C LYS A 59 26.12 -2.91 8.62
N ILE A 60 26.86 -1.85 8.32
CA ILE A 60 27.92 -1.86 7.31
C ILE A 60 29.13 -2.64 7.84
N THR A 61 29.67 -3.55 7.03
CA THR A 61 30.75 -4.49 7.38
C THR A 61 32.03 -4.29 6.58
N GLY A 62 31.94 -3.59 5.45
CA GLY A 62 33.06 -3.11 4.64
C GLY A 62 32.56 -2.03 3.69
N ASP A 63 33.48 -1.42 2.94
CA ASP A 63 33.28 -0.18 2.18
C ASP A 63 32.01 -0.17 1.29
N HIS A 64 31.67 -1.32 0.70
CA HIS A 64 30.49 -1.54 -0.17
C HIS A 64 29.60 -2.72 0.28
N SER A 65 29.76 -3.22 1.52
CA SER A 65 29.03 -4.42 1.99
C SER A 65 28.48 -4.31 3.41
N GLY A 66 27.35 -4.98 3.67
CA GLY A 66 26.67 -4.98 4.95
C GLY A 66 25.91 -6.27 5.26
N ILE A 67 25.44 -6.35 6.50
CA ILE A 67 24.54 -7.40 6.99
C ILE A 67 23.32 -6.79 7.67
N ALA A 68 22.18 -7.46 7.57
CA ALA A 68 20.95 -7.03 8.23
C ALA A 68 20.12 -8.21 8.73
N VAL A 69 19.24 -7.93 9.69
CA VAL A 69 18.15 -8.82 10.09
C VAL A 69 16.85 -8.11 9.75
N VAL A 70 16.10 -8.70 8.83
CA VAL A 70 14.83 -8.15 8.34
C VAL A 70 13.68 -9.03 8.82
N LYS A 71 12.62 -8.41 9.31
CA LYS A 71 11.39 -9.09 9.69
C LYS A 71 10.48 -9.20 8.47
N ILE A 72 9.94 -10.40 8.23
CA ILE A 72 8.79 -10.64 7.34
C ILE A 72 7.73 -11.37 8.16
N ASP A 73 6.63 -10.69 8.46
CA ASP A 73 5.51 -11.16 9.31
C ASP A 73 5.90 -11.75 10.67
N SER A 74 6.22 -13.04 10.75
CA SER A 74 6.63 -13.76 11.97
C SER A 74 8.02 -14.41 11.85
N PHE A 75 8.76 -14.11 10.79
CA PHE A 75 10.10 -14.60 10.52
C PHE A 75 11.14 -13.49 10.61
N ARG A 76 12.38 -13.89 10.88
CA ARG A 76 13.61 -13.10 10.78
C ARG A 76 14.45 -13.67 9.65
N VAL A 77 14.69 -12.85 8.63
CA VAL A 77 15.54 -13.14 7.49
C VAL A 77 16.90 -12.47 7.75
N ASN A 78 17.93 -13.28 7.97
CA ASN A 78 19.31 -12.82 8.09
C ASN A 78 19.86 -12.66 6.66
N VAL A 79 20.23 -11.44 6.27
CA VAL A 79 20.70 -11.12 4.91
C VAL A 79 22.09 -10.50 4.91
N SER A 80 22.84 -10.79 3.86
CA SER A 80 24.04 -10.05 3.46
C SER A 80 23.72 -9.27 2.19
N PHE A 81 24.26 -8.06 2.07
CA PHE A 81 24.00 -7.19 0.93
C PHE A 81 25.24 -6.42 0.52
N ASP A 82 25.36 -6.17 -0.78
CA ASP A 82 26.33 -5.26 -1.37
C ASP A 82 25.60 -4.01 -1.86
N PHE A 83 26.25 -2.85 -1.79
CA PHE A 83 25.63 -1.56 -2.05
C PHE A 83 26.58 -0.55 -2.70
N GLU A 84 26.01 0.41 -3.40
CA GLU A 84 26.74 1.58 -3.93
C GLU A 84 26.18 2.87 -3.32
N ALA A 85 27.08 3.67 -2.73
CA ALA A 85 26.76 4.94 -2.09
C ALA A 85 27.10 6.12 -3.03
N HIS A 86 26.19 7.09 -3.15
CA HIS A 86 26.37 8.26 -4.00
C HIS A 86 25.74 9.51 -3.37
N ALA A 87 26.24 10.69 -3.75
CA ALA A 87 25.65 11.95 -3.30
C ALA A 87 24.35 12.24 -4.07
N ASP A 88 23.30 12.61 -3.35
CA ASP A 88 21.99 13.00 -3.88
C ASP A 88 21.42 14.20 -3.09
N SER A 89 20.39 14.85 -3.62
CA SER A 89 19.79 16.06 -3.03
C SER A 89 18.32 16.18 -3.38
N TYR A 90 17.50 16.62 -2.42
CA TYR A 90 16.09 16.95 -2.68
C TYR A 90 15.90 18.28 -3.46
N GLY A 91 16.98 18.84 -4.04
CA GLY A 91 16.94 20.00 -4.93
C GLY A 91 16.74 21.34 -4.23
N VAL A 92 16.96 21.41 -2.91
CA VAL A 92 16.90 22.64 -2.12
C VAL A 92 18.18 22.80 -1.29
N PRO A 93 18.72 24.01 -1.09
CA PRO A 93 20.01 24.18 -0.41
C PRO A 93 20.04 23.56 0.99
N GLY A 94 21.03 22.69 1.23
CA GLY A 94 21.19 22.00 2.52
C GLY A 94 20.34 20.73 2.67
N SER A 95 19.79 20.18 1.58
CA SER A 95 19.10 18.88 1.57
C SER A 95 19.91 17.76 0.92
N GLU A 96 21.23 17.95 0.82
CA GLU A 96 22.19 16.94 0.36
C GLU A 96 22.27 15.76 1.34
N PHE A 97 22.35 14.54 0.81
CA PHE A 97 22.50 13.30 1.57
C PHE A 97 23.32 12.26 0.79
N THR A 98 23.71 11.18 1.46
CA THR A 98 24.27 10.00 0.77
C THR A 98 23.15 9.00 0.49
N ALA A 99 22.74 8.90 -0.77
CA ALA A 99 21.81 7.89 -1.26
C ALA A 99 22.52 6.54 -1.44
N VAL A 100 21.77 5.44 -1.31
CA VAL A 100 22.33 4.08 -1.36
C VAL A 100 21.49 3.15 -2.22
N ASP A 101 22.09 2.52 -3.23
CA ASP A 101 21.44 1.45 -3.99
C ASP A 101 21.99 0.08 -3.59
N ILE A 102 21.09 -0.83 -3.20
CA ILE A 102 21.42 -2.24 -2.92
C ILE A 102 21.60 -2.96 -4.25
N THR A 103 22.83 -3.33 -4.59
CA THR A 103 23.19 -3.95 -5.88
C THR A 103 23.03 -5.47 -5.84
N GLN A 104 23.32 -6.10 -4.71
CA GLN A 104 23.14 -7.53 -4.48
C GLN A 104 22.56 -7.79 -3.08
N LEU A 105 21.74 -8.82 -2.95
CA LEU A 105 21.26 -9.32 -1.67
C LEU A 105 21.27 -10.86 -1.66
N THR A 106 21.73 -11.42 -0.55
CA THR A 106 21.79 -12.86 -0.28
C THR A 106 21.03 -13.16 1.01
N VAL A 107 20.07 -14.09 0.96
CA VAL A 107 19.43 -14.66 2.15
C VAL A 107 20.36 -15.73 2.73
N ASN A 108 20.82 -15.52 3.96
CA ASN A 108 21.74 -16.43 4.64
C ASN A 108 21.01 -17.48 5.49
N GLU A 109 19.95 -17.05 6.20
CA GLU A 109 19.14 -17.89 7.07
C GLU A 109 17.76 -17.25 7.27
N ILE A 110 16.71 -18.06 7.37
CA ILE A 110 15.40 -17.62 7.88
C ILE A 110 15.07 -18.37 9.17
N THR A 111 14.67 -17.66 10.23
CA THR A 111 14.20 -18.23 11.50
C THR A 111 12.81 -17.73 11.87
N ASP A 112 12.00 -18.53 12.56
CA ASP A 112 10.77 -18.04 13.22
C ASP A 112 11.07 -17.35 14.57
N ILE A 113 10.04 -16.78 15.21
CA ILE A 113 10.17 -16.10 16.52
C ILE A 113 10.80 -16.96 17.64
N ASN A 114 10.81 -18.30 17.51
CA ASN A 114 11.38 -19.24 18.47
C ASN A 114 12.82 -19.63 18.13
N GLY A 115 13.38 -19.12 17.02
CA GLY A 115 14.74 -19.44 16.56
C GLY A 115 14.85 -20.76 15.79
N LYS A 116 13.74 -21.39 15.39
CA LYS A 116 13.78 -22.53 14.48
C LYS A 116 14.09 -22.03 13.06
N SER A 117 15.11 -22.58 12.42
CA SER A 117 15.47 -22.25 11.03
C SER A 117 14.57 -22.93 9.99
N TYR A 118 14.42 -22.29 8.82
CA TYR A 118 13.64 -22.74 7.68
C TYR A 118 14.48 -22.63 6.40
N ASN A 119 14.09 -23.36 5.35
CA ASN A 119 14.60 -23.13 4.00
C ASN A 119 14.20 -21.71 3.54
N ASP A 120 14.96 -21.16 2.59
CA ASP A 120 14.55 -19.94 1.90
C ASP A 120 13.19 -20.15 1.20
N PHE A 121 12.29 -19.20 1.42
CA PHE A 121 10.96 -19.13 0.83
C PHE A 121 10.69 -17.78 0.17
N THR A 122 11.68 -16.89 0.10
CA THR A 122 11.51 -15.54 -0.41
C THR A 122 11.30 -15.54 -1.93
N GLU A 123 10.29 -14.79 -2.37
CA GLU A 123 10.00 -14.57 -3.79
C GLU A 123 10.67 -13.28 -4.29
N HIS A 124 10.64 -13.02 -5.60
CA HIS A 124 11.28 -11.84 -6.20
C HIS A 124 10.75 -10.53 -5.60
N GLU A 125 9.44 -10.50 -5.30
CA GLU A 125 8.74 -9.43 -4.61
C GLU A 125 9.28 -9.19 -3.20
N ASP A 126 9.59 -10.24 -2.43
CA ASP A 126 10.22 -10.10 -1.10
C ASP A 126 11.59 -9.43 -1.23
N ILE A 127 12.45 -9.91 -2.13
CA ILE A 127 13.80 -9.35 -2.34
C ILE A 127 13.73 -7.87 -2.72
N ARG A 128 12.78 -7.48 -3.58
CA ARG A 128 12.54 -6.08 -3.94
C ARG A 128 12.05 -5.24 -2.76
N ASN A 129 11.13 -5.77 -1.95
CA ASN A 129 10.63 -5.09 -0.76
C ASN A 129 11.73 -4.92 0.30
N ILE A 130 12.55 -5.96 0.53
CA ILE A 130 13.72 -5.94 1.41
C ILE A 130 14.71 -4.86 0.97
N ASN A 131 15.11 -4.82 -0.31
CA ASN A 131 16.04 -3.82 -0.82
C ASN A 131 15.53 -2.39 -0.61
N ALA A 132 14.23 -2.14 -0.85
CA ALA A 132 13.62 -0.83 -0.65
C ALA A 132 13.63 -0.38 0.82
N ILE A 133 13.33 -1.27 1.77
CA ILE A 133 13.37 -0.92 3.20
C ILE A 133 14.80 -0.86 3.76
N LEU A 134 15.76 -1.62 3.21
CA LEU A 134 17.17 -1.51 3.57
C LEU A 134 17.75 -0.17 3.11
N LYS A 135 17.52 0.24 1.85
CA LYS A 135 17.88 1.57 1.33
C LYS A 135 17.40 2.68 2.28
N GLY A 136 16.09 2.75 2.49
CA GLY A 136 15.50 3.79 3.34
C GLY A 136 15.92 3.71 4.82
N PHE A 137 16.33 2.54 5.33
CA PHE A 137 16.88 2.41 6.68
C PHE A 137 18.34 2.90 6.76
N ILE A 138 19.17 2.56 5.77
CA ILE A 138 20.58 2.98 5.70
C ILE A 138 20.69 4.50 5.59
N GLU A 139 19.95 5.09 4.66
CA GLU A 139 19.91 6.54 4.40
C GLU A 139 19.39 7.30 5.63
N ARG A 140 18.24 6.89 6.18
CA ARG A 140 17.61 7.55 7.35
C ARG A 140 18.48 7.51 8.60
N ASN A 141 19.27 6.44 8.79
CA ASN A 141 20.16 6.29 9.94
C ASN A 141 21.61 6.68 9.63
N LYS A 142 21.89 7.25 8.45
CA LYS A 142 23.21 7.77 8.04
C LYS A 142 24.35 6.73 8.13
N LEU A 143 24.05 5.45 7.89
CA LEU A 143 24.98 4.34 8.18
C LEU A 143 26.21 4.30 7.25
N VAL A 144 26.23 5.10 6.19
CA VAL A 144 27.30 5.21 5.19
C VAL A 144 27.88 6.63 5.08
N GLU A 145 27.48 7.55 5.96
CA GLU A 145 28.09 8.90 6.00
C GLU A 145 29.45 8.87 6.72
N ALA A 146 30.37 9.73 6.29
CA ALA A 146 31.78 9.79 6.74
C ALA A 146 32.07 11.01 7.64
#